data_AF-A0A076HJH2-F1
#
_entry.id   AF-A0A076HJH2-F1
#
_cell.length_a   1.000
_cell.length_b   1.000
_cell.length_c   1.000
_cell.angle_alpha   90.00
_cell.angle_beta   90.00
_cell.angle_gamma   90.00
#
_symmetry.space_group_name_H-M   'P 1'
#
loop_
_entity.id
_entity.type
_entity.pdbx_description
1 polymer ?
#
loop_
_entity_poly.entity_id
_entity_poly.type
_entity_poly.pdbx_seq_one_letter_code
_entity_poly.pdbx_strand_id
1 'polypeptide(L)'
;MNAILPTIAWCLIGLGIVLWFWGTLPLFLRRSIFFRLHALTVADTIGSLLIVVGLLLLRSREWPLLLLSLVSLVLWNSTFSIVLSRLAAEDATDPETGVLKEEAVR
;
A
#
# COMPACT_ATOMS: atom_id res chain seq x y z
N MET A 1 26.64 22.86 13.18
CA MET A 1 26.66 21.72 12.23
C MET A 1 25.89 20.57 12.86
N ASN A 2 24.57 20.50 12.67
CA ASN A 2 23.77 19.40 13.23
C ASN A 2 23.36 18.45 12.11
N ALA A 3 24.20 17.43 11.87
CA ALA A 3 23.98 16.40 10.85
C ALA A 3 22.87 15.37 11.23
N ILE A 4 22.17 15.59 12.34
CA ILE A 4 21.20 14.66 12.90
C ILE A 4 19.95 14.57 12.02
N LEU A 5 19.40 15.71 11.58
CA LEU A 5 18.22 15.79 10.71
C LEU A 5 18.38 15.02 9.38
N PRO A 6 19.44 15.25 8.58
CA PRO A 6 19.59 14.53 7.32
C PRO A 6 19.83 13.03 7.55
N THR A 7 20.53 12.64 8.63
CA THR A 7 20.75 11.21 8.94
C THR A 7 19.42 10.50 9.20
N ILE A 8 18.54 11.10 10.02
CA ILE A 8 17.20 10.56 10.28
C ILE A 8 16.40 10.46 8.98
N ALA A 9 16.43 11.50 8.15
CA ALA A 9 15.71 11.52 6.88
C ALA A 9 16.14 10.40 5.93
N TRP A 10 17.45 10.17 5.77
CA TRP A 10 17.98 9.07 4.96
C TRP A 10 17.61 7.70 5.53
N CYS A 11 17.61 7.53 6.85
CA CYS A 11 17.13 6.30 7.49
C CYS A 11 15.64 6.05 7.20
N LEU A 12 14.78 7.08 7.29
CA LEU A 12 13.35 6.96 6.98
C LEU A 12 13.11 6.56 5.53
N ILE A 13 13.83 7.19 4.58
CA ILE A 13 13.74 6.85 3.16
C ILE A 13 14.19 5.41 2.93
N GLY A 14 15.33 5.01 3.50
CA GLY A 14 15.84 3.65 3.39
C GLY A 14 14.86 2.61 3.95
N LEU A 15 14.28 2.87 5.12
CA LEU A 15 13.30 1.97 5.73
C LEU A 15 12.00 1.90 4.91
N GLY A 16 11.54 3.01 4.34
CA GLY A 16 10.38 3.05 3.46
C GLY A 16 10.59 2.23 2.18
N ILE A 17 11.79 2.30 1.59
CA ILE A 17 12.17 1.46 0.45
C ILE A 17 12.17 -0.03 0.83
N VAL A 18 12.76 -0.39 1.97
CA VAL A 18 12.77 -1.78 2.47
C VAL A 18 11.35 -2.30 2.68
N LEU A 19 10.45 -1.48 3.23
CA LEU A 19 9.03 -1.83 3.38
C LEU A 19 8.34 -2.05 2.03
N TRP A 20 8.68 -1.25 1.02
CA TRP A 20 8.17 -1.44 -0.34
C TRP A 20 8.58 -2.80 -0.92
N PHE A 21 9.83 -3.19 -0.73
CA PHE A 21 10.31 -4.53 -1.11
C PHE A 21 9.65 -5.64 -0.28
N TRP A 22 9.46 -5.41 1.03
CA TRP A 22 8.76 -6.36 1.90
C TRP A 22 7.31 -6.57 1.48
N GLY A 23 6.61 -5.53 1.02
CA GLY A 23 5.25 -5.61 0.48
C GLY A 23 5.10 -6.47 -0.77
N THR A 24 6.19 -6.64 -1.53
CA THR A 24 6.23 -7.46 -2.74
C THR A 24 6.44 -8.95 -2.44
N LEU A 25 7.04 -9.29 -1.29
CA LEU A 25 7.25 -10.68 -0.86
C LEU A 25 5.93 -11.48 -0.67
N PRO A 26 4.87 -10.93 -0.05
CA PRO A 26 3.56 -11.58 0.08
C PRO A 26 2.92 -12.00 -1.25
N LEU A 27 3.23 -11.32 -2.37
CA LEU A 27 2.71 -11.70 -3.68
C LEU A 27 3.18 -13.09 -4.12
N PHE A 28 4.42 -13.46 -3.77
CA PHE A 28 5.01 -14.77 -4.08
C PHE A 28 4.53 -15.89 -3.15
N LEU A 29 3.91 -15.56 -2.02
CA LEU A 29 3.42 -16.55 -1.06
C LEU A 29 2.04 -17.08 -1.49
N ARG A 30 1.84 -18.41 -1.49
CA ARG A 30 0.53 -19.06 -1.76
C ARG A 30 -0.49 -18.89 -0.61
N ARG A 31 -0.67 -17.67 -0.10
CA ARG A 31 -1.71 -17.32 0.89
C ARG A 31 -2.94 -16.74 0.21
N SER A 32 -4.05 -16.61 0.96
CA SER A 32 -5.32 -16.06 0.48
C SER A 32 -5.14 -14.67 -0.13
N ILE A 33 -5.92 -14.37 -1.17
CA ILE A 33 -5.88 -13.09 -1.90
C ILE A 33 -6.02 -11.92 -0.93
N PHE A 34 -6.97 -11.97 0.01
CA PHE A 34 -7.18 -10.92 1.02
C PHE A 34 -5.92 -10.59 1.85
N PHE A 35 -5.14 -11.61 2.24
CA PHE A 35 -3.91 -11.42 2.99
C PHE A 35 -2.81 -10.76 2.16
N ARG A 36 -2.70 -11.12 0.88
CA ARG A 36 -1.74 -10.49 -0.05
C ARG A 36 -2.08 -9.02 -0.27
N LEU A 37 -3.35 -8.72 -0.45
CA LEU A 37 -3.84 -7.36 -0.70
C LEU A 37 -3.68 -6.46 0.51
N HIS A 38 -4.04 -6.95 1.69
CA HIS A 38 -3.82 -6.21 2.93
C HIS A 38 -2.33 -5.91 3.14
N ALA A 39 -1.45 -6.91 2.95
CA ALA A 39 -0.01 -6.72 3.09
C ALA A 39 0.56 -5.74 2.05
N LEU A 40 0.08 -5.79 0.80
CA LEU A 40 0.51 -4.89 -0.27
C LEU A 40 0.08 -3.44 0.01
N THR A 41 -1.18 -3.23 0.38
CA THR A 41 -1.74 -1.91 0.73
C THR A 41 -1.05 -1.31 1.95
N VAL A 42 -0.78 -2.09 3.00
CA VAL A 42 -0.06 -1.61 4.20
C VAL A 42 1.39 -1.24 3.87
N ALA A 43 2.07 -2.06 3.07
CA ALA A 43 3.43 -1.77 2.65
C ALA A 43 3.53 -0.52 1.75
N ASP A 44 2.58 -0.33 0.85
CA ASP A 44 2.55 0.83 -0.04
C ASP A 44 2.26 2.13 0.72
N THR A 45 1.29 2.10 1.65
CA THR A 45 0.92 3.28 2.45
C THR A 45 1.99 3.67 3.47
N ILE A 46 2.48 2.72 4.28
CA ILE A 46 3.51 3.01 5.29
C ILE A 46 4.86 3.28 4.64
N GLY A 47 5.23 2.52 3.60
CA GLY A 47 6.47 2.72 2.86
C GLY A 47 6.54 4.09 2.20
N SER A 48 5.50 4.47 1.45
CA SER A 48 5.43 5.78 0.81
C SER A 48 5.34 6.92 1.83
N LEU A 49 4.58 6.76 2.92
CA LEU A 49 4.54 7.75 4.01
C LEU A 49 5.94 8.00 4.60
N LEU A 50 6.71 6.94 4.86
CA LEU A 50 8.07 7.07 5.39
C LEU A 50 9.00 7.81 4.43
N ILE A 51 8.92 7.51 3.13
CA ILE A 51 9.70 8.20 2.09
C ILE A 51 9.33 9.68 2.03
N VAL A 52 8.02 10.00 2.01
CA VAL A 52 7.53 11.38 1.95
C VAL A 52 7.91 12.16 3.20
N VAL A 53 7.83 11.57 4.40
CA VAL A 53 8.25 12.22 5.66
C VAL A 53 9.76 12.43 5.67
N GLY A 54 10.56 11.47 5.20
CA GLY A 54 12.01 11.64 5.05
C GLY A 54 12.36 12.78 4.08
N LEU A 55 11.68 12.86 2.94
CA LEU A 55 11.84 13.96 1.99
C LEU A 55 11.40 15.31 2.57
N LEU A 56 10.33 15.31 3.38
CA LEU A 56 9.84 16.52 4.04
C LEU A 56 10.88 17.09 5.02
N LEU A 57 11.58 16.22 5.76
CA LEU A 57 12.67 16.58 6.66
C LEU A 57 13.90 17.14 5.91
N LEU A 58 14.20 16.62 4.73
CA LEU A 58 15.33 17.09 3.88
C LEU A 58 15.00 18.39 3.14
N ARG A 59 13.77 18.53 2.65
CA ARG A 59 13.35 19.64 1.79
C ARG A 59 11.97 20.16 2.16
N SER A 60 11.90 20.83 3.31
CA SER A 60 10.67 21.46 3.82
C SER A 60 10.06 22.54 2.91
N ARG A 61 10.80 23.05 1.91
CA ARG A 61 10.33 24.10 1.00
C ARG A 61 9.26 23.59 0.01
N GLU A 62 9.20 22.29 -0.24
CA GLU A 62 8.29 21.65 -1.20
C GLU A 62 7.13 20.92 -0.52
N TRP A 63 6.82 21.25 0.74
CA TRP A 63 5.76 20.60 1.53
C TRP A 63 4.39 20.52 0.82
N PRO A 64 3.92 21.51 0.03
CA PRO A 64 2.66 21.38 -0.69
C PRO A 64 2.64 20.21 -1.69
N LEU A 65 3.75 19.95 -2.39
CA LEU A 65 3.88 18.85 -3.35
C LEU A 65 3.90 17.49 -2.63
N LEU A 66 4.59 17.43 -1.49
CA LEU A 66 4.67 16.22 -0.66
C LEU A 66 3.30 15.89 -0.03
N LEU A 67 2.55 16.91 0.38
CA LEU A 67 1.20 16.75 0.90
C LEU A 67 0.23 16.31 -0.21
N LEU A 68 0.36 16.87 -1.41
CA LEU A 68 -0.40 16.42 -2.58
C LEU A 68 -0.11 14.95 -2.92
N SER A 69 1.15 14.52 -2.84
CA SER A 69 1.54 13.12 -2.99
C SER A 69 0.87 12.22 -1.96
N LEU A 70 0.82 12.63 -0.69
CA LEU A 70 0.14 11.89 0.37
C LEU A 70 -1.37 11.77 0.15
N VAL A 71 -2.02 12.86 -0.24
CA VAL A 71 -3.46 12.85 -0.55
C VAL A 71 -3.74 11.94 -1.74
N SER A 72 -2.94 12.05 -2.80
CA SER A 72 -3.05 11.19 -3.98
C SER A 72 -2.87 9.71 -3.61
N LEU A 73 -1.90 9.39 -2.75
CA LEU A 73 -1.64 8.03 -2.29
C LEU A 73 -2.84 7.45 -1.54
N VAL A 74 -3.42 8.20 -0.60
CA VAL A 74 -4.59 7.75 0.17
C VAL A 74 -5.81 7.54 -0.71
N LEU A 75 -6.05 8.46 -1.65
CA LEU A 75 -7.16 8.35 -2.62
C LEU A 75 -7.00 7.09 -3.48
N TRP A 76 -5.81 6.88 -4.03
CA TRP A 76 -5.52 5.75 -4.90
C TRP A 76 -5.60 4.40 -4.18
N ASN A 77 -5.10 4.35 -2.94
CA ASN A 77 -5.14 3.14 -2.12
C ASN A 77 -6.58 2.70 -1.78
N SER A 78 -7.50 3.64 -1.61
CA SER A 78 -8.94 3.33 -1.45
C SER A 78 -9.55 2.77 -2.74
N THR A 79 -9.27 3.39 -3.90
CA THR A 79 -9.75 2.90 -5.19
C THR A 79 -9.24 1.49 -5.49
N PHE A 80 -7.95 1.22 -5.25
CA PHE A 80 -7.36 -0.11 -5.41
C PHE A 80 -8.06 -1.17 -4.56
N SER A 81 -8.35 -0.84 -3.29
CA SER A 81 -9.06 -1.75 -2.38
C SER A 81 -10.45 -2.11 -2.89
N ILE A 82 -11.20 -1.16 -3.44
CA ILE A 82 -12.55 -1.39 -3.96
C ILE A 82 -12.52 -2.25 -5.23
N VAL A 83 -11.60 -1.95 -6.15
CA VAL A 83 -11.47 -2.72 -7.40
C VAL A 83 -11.10 -4.17 -7.10
N LEU A 84 -10.13 -4.39 -6.21
CA LEU A 84 -9.72 -5.73 -5.79
C LEU A 84 -10.84 -6.52 -5.10
N SER A 85 -11.62 -5.89 -4.23
CA SER A 85 -12.71 -6.59 -3.56
C SER A 85 -13.79 -7.01 -4.54
N ARG A 86 -14.06 -6.19 -5.57
CA ARG A 86 -14.98 -6.57 -6.66
C ARG A 86 -14.43 -7.71 -7.50
N LEU A 87 -13.16 -7.67 -7.90
CA LEU A 87 -12.54 -8.76 -8.66
C LEU A 87 -12.52 -10.07 -7.86
N ALA A 88 -12.26 -10.00 -6.55
CA ALA A 88 -12.31 -11.17 -5.68
C ALA A 88 -13.73 -11.72 -5.51
N ALA A 89 -14.75 -10.86 -5.48
CA ALA A 89 -16.15 -11.28 -5.44
C ALA A 89 -16.60 -11.91 -6.77
N GLU A 90 -16.17 -11.35 -7.90
CA GLU A 90 -16.46 -11.88 -9.24
C GLU A 90 -15.84 -13.26 -9.45
N ASP A 91 -14.57 -13.45 -9.05
CA ASP A 91 -13.89 -14.76 -9.08
C ASP A 91 -14.55 -15.82 -8.17
N ALA A 92 -15.20 -15.38 -7.08
CA ALA A 92 -15.95 -16.25 -6.18
C ALA A 92 -17.39 -16.56 -6.68
N THR A 93 -17.87 -15.86 -7.70
CA THR A 93 -19.21 -16.03 -8.28
C THR A 93 -19.13 -16.94 -9.50
N ASP A 94 -19.90 -18.02 -9.52
CA ASP A 94 -19.90 -18.94 -10.67
C ASP A 94 -20.63 -18.28 -11.86
N PRO A 95 -19.98 -18.12 -13.03
CA PRO A 95 -20.53 -17.39 -14.17
C PRO A 95 -21.79 -18.03 -14.77
N GLU A 96 -22.07 -19.31 -14.49
CA GLU A 96 -23.26 -19.99 -15.03
C GLU A 96 -24.51 -19.91 -14.12
N THR A 97 -24.33 -19.66 -12.83
CA THR A 97 -25.47 -19.65 -11.87
C THR A 97 -25.66 -18.30 -11.17
N GLY A 98 -24.66 -17.42 -11.15
CA GLY A 98 -24.75 -16.11 -10.46
C GLY A 98 -24.91 -16.22 -8.94
N VAL A 99 -24.77 -17.42 -8.39
CA VAL A 99 -24.88 -17.73 -6.97
C VAL A 99 -23.48 -17.67 -6.35
N LEU A 100 -23.35 -16.99 -5.21
CA LEU A 100 -22.10 -16.99 -4.44
C LEU A 100 -21.79 -18.42 -4.00
N LYS A 101 -20.55 -18.89 -4.14
CA LYS A 101 -20.13 -20.24 -3.71
C LYS A 101 -20.47 -20.57 -2.24
N GLU A 102 -20.74 -19.58 -1.39
CA GLU A 102 -21.22 -19.78 -0.01
C GLU A 102 -22.70 -20.21 0.10
N GLU A 103 -23.57 -19.87 -0.86
CA GLU A 103 -24.99 -20.27 -0.83
C GLU A 103 -25.20 -21.71 -1.35
N ALA A 104 -24.25 -22.28 -2.10
CA ALA A 104 -24.32 -23.65 -2.60
C ALA A 104 -23.81 -24.71 -1.59
N VAL A 105 -23.29 -24.28 -0.43
CA VAL A 105 -22.69 -25.16 0.60
C VAL A 105 -23.52 -25.21 1.89
N ARG A 106 -24.63 -24.46 1.97
CA ARG A 106 -25.58 -24.50 3.08
C ARG A 106 -26.89 -25.15 2.67
#